data_AF-A0A2A2GPW1-F1
#
_entry.id   AF-A0A2A2GPW1-F1
#
_cell.length_a   1.000
_cell.length_b   1.000
_cell.length_c   1.000
_cell.angle_alpha   90.00
_cell.angle_beta   90.00
_cell.angle_gamma   90.00
#
_symmetry.space_group_name_H-M   'P 1'
#
loop_
_entity.id
_entity.type
_entity.pdbx_description
1 polymer ?
#
loop_
_entity_poly.entity_id
_entity_poly.type
_entity_poly.pdbx_seq_one_letter_code
_entity_poly.pdbx_strand_id
1 'polypeptide(L)'
;MHGKILRYSTQTKNGVVTNASKKIFELRGNSWHDPKMMPSVGMFVEFRCDDNGYTIVDCRASSYQSFPEGGLVREIDFWRTNTDEELKAKEADAKANIAKQIFAKTNYAKLNAIELSATPQECIKDFFRDEFNAIAFLDSVRQDSTPVQGTMLSYLIIKPFLTKAIDFLVYNDRHITMDNFASELQTLKQLEYSYSHFKTNVNINASKIYKECFLDAQYHYKGVLRAIEIFNEKKLQIENKVRVCGMELRSIQAKLDAKKGDPKALEAKKVEIAKIVSKAKNDTKSIDMLIDKLKTMSEAFVKDNFATFEVVFTKIYQVLVDKTKEALDICGTKLDDKVWSLGMASQAIKNVFFRQHINSPFCAMTFVENHIKHLNKAKMSNNESIVYNYAQRYNKSYKNYVIFCENEAFELDLKVKILAKAKNNYVYVFQKEIEFFTAVNKMKFEICFIDSELRLSNPKEILKAGVSSKRNKDTKFMLLKASDIKNLTL
;
A
#
# COMPACT_ATOMS: atom_id res chain seq x y z
N MET A 1 0.43 22.53 -11.84
CA MET A 1 0.52 22.06 -13.24
C MET A 1 0.57 20.55 -13.23
N HIS A 2 0.06 19.93 -14.29
CA HIS A 2 0.18 18.49 -14.49
C HIS A 2 1.32 18.10 -15.41
N GLY A 3 1.95 16.96 -15.12
CA GLY A 3 3.08 16.45 -15.88
C GLY A 3 3.26 14.95 -15.77
N LYS A 4 4.26 14.43 -16.46
CA LYS A 4 4.73 13.05 -16.40
C LYS A 4 6.24 13.00 -16.29
N ILE A 5 6.76 12.20 -15.37
CA ILE A 5 8.21 12.01 -15.21
C ILE A 5 8.74 11.23 -16.42
N LEU A 6 9.65 11.83 -17.18
CA LEU A 6 10.31 11.19 -18.32
C LEU A 6 11.58 10.44 -17.91
N ARG A 7 12.32 10.99 -16.97
CA ARG A 7 13.60 10.45 -16.50
C ARG A 7 13.77 10.78 -15.02
N TYR A 8 14.33 9.86 -14.25
CA TYR A 8 14.72 10.11 -12.87
C TYR A 8 15.85 9.14 -12.50
N SER A 9 16.87 9.63 -11.80
CA SER A 9 17.91 8.81 -11.19
C SER A 9 17.79 8.90 -9.68
N THR A 10 17.56 7.76 -9.03
CA THR A 10 17.55 7.59 -7.57
C THR A 10 18.93 7.88 -6.97
N GLN A 11 20.01 7.59 -7.70
CA GLN A 11 21.38 7.86 -7.25
C GLN A 11 21.65 9.37 -7.11
N THR A 12 21.37 10.14 -8.16
CA THR A 12 21.64 11.60 -8.20
C THR A 12 20.47 12.43 -7.66
N LYS A 13 19.30 11.80 -7.50
CA LYS A 13 18.02 12.41 -7.14
C LYS A 13 17.55 13.49 -8.13
N ASN A 14 18.00 13.43 -9.37
CA ASN A 14 17.62 14.37 -10.42
C ASN A 14 16.79 13.70 -11.50
N GLY A 15 15.87 14.47 -12.10
CA GLY A 15 14.99 13.99 -13.14
C GLY A 15 14.38 15.10 -13.98
N VAL A 16 13.51 14.69 -14.90
CA VAL A 16 12.84 15.56 -15.86
C VAL A 16 11.37 15.23 -15.92
N VAL A 17 10.53 16.26 -15.83
CA VAL A 17 9.08 16.17 -16.02
C VAL A 17 8.71 16.85 -17.34
N THR A 18 7.70 16.31 -18.02
CA THR A 18 7.09 16.97 -19.18
C THR A 18 5.61 17.23 -19.00
N ASN A 19 5.08 18.27 -19.63
CA ASN A 19 3.65 18.57 -19.64
C ASN A 19 3.00 18.23 -21.00
N ALA A 20 1.71 18.53 -21.15
CA ALA A 20 0.95 18.32 -22.38
C ALA A 20 1.58 18.99 -23.62
N SER A 21 2.19 20.17 -23.43
CA SER A 21 2.87 20.92 -24.48
C SER A 21 4.30 20.43 -24.77
N LYS A 22 4.71 19.29 -24.20
CA LYS A 22 6.07 18.74 -24.28
C LYS A 22 7.16 19.66 -23.75
N LYS A 23 6.81 20.67 -22.93
CA LYS A 23 7.80 21.50 -22.22
C LYS A 23 8.51 20.63 -21.18
N ILE A 24 9.80 20.87 -21.00
CA ILE A 24 10.67 20.14 -20.07
C ILE A 24 10.89 20.97 -18.81
N PHE A 25 10.82 20.30 -17.66
CA PHE A 25 11.01 20.88 -16.34
C PHE A 25 12.02 20.05 -15.53
N GLU A 26 12.91 20.72 -14.80
CA GLU A 26 13.92 20.07 -13.97
C GLU A 26 13.32 19.64 -12.63
N LEU A 27 13.38 18.34 -12.32
CA LEU A 27 12.98 17.78 -11.03
C LEU A 27 14.22 17.48 -10.19
N ARG A 28 14.36 18.15 -9.05
CA ARG A 28 15.40 17.86 -8.06
C ARG A 28 14.82 17.12 -6.87
N GLY A 29 15.66 16.34 -6.18
CA GLY A 29 15.22 15.48 -5.08
C GLY A 29 14.63 16.24 -3.89
N ASN A 30 15.07 17.47 -3.66
CA ASN A 30 14.53 18.35 -2.62
C ASN A 30 13.18 18.98 -3.01
N SER A 31 12.79 18.92 -4.28
CA SER A 31 11.50 19.42 -4.77
C SER A 31 10.41 18.36 -4.71
N TRP A 32 10.73 17.13 -4.31
CA TRP A 32 9.77 16.04 -4.17
C TRP A 32 9.19 16.02 -2.76
N HIS A 33 7.88 16.25 -2.65
CA HIS A 33 7.17 16.38 -1.37
C HIS A 33 6.09 15.31 -1.16
N ASP A 34 6.14 14.22 -1.92
CA ASP A 34 5.24 13.07 -1.71
C ASP A 34 5.83 12.07 -0.70
N PRO A 35 5.20 11.86 0.47
CA PRO A 35 5.67 10.88 1.44
C PRO A 35 5.31 9.43 1.07
N LYS A 36 4.35 9.21 0.16
CA LYS A 36 3.79 7.90 -0.22
C LYS A 36 4.60 7.21 -1.30
N MET A 37 5.10 7.99 -2.25
CA MET A 37 5.77 7.48 -3.45
C MET A 37 7.14 8.10 -3.61
N MET A 38 8.09 7.37 -4.20
CA MET A 38 9.29 7.98 -4.79
C MET A 38 9.01 8.34 -6.25
N PRO A 39 9.68 9.37 -6.78
CA PRO A 39 9.58 9.72 -8.20
C PRO A 39 10.10 8.55 -9.05
N SER A 40 9.32 8.20 -10.08
CA SER A 40 9.65 7.12 -11.01
C SER A 40 9.24 7.46 -12.43
N VAL A 41 9.95 6.91 -13.41
CA VAL A 41 9.69 7.15 -14.82
C VAL A 41 8.29 6.68 -15.19
N GLY A 42 7.55 7.52 -15.91
CA GLY A 42 6.18 7.25 -16.34
C GLY A 42 5.11 7.72 -15.35
N MET A 43 5.47 8.13 -14.14
CA MET A 43 4.54 8.61 -13.12
C MET A 43 3.91 9.95 -13.51
N PHE A 44 2.58 10.06 -13.34
CA PHE A 44 1.85 11.32 -13.47
C PHE A 44 2.05 12.16 -12.20
N VAL A 45 2.28 13.46 -12.35
CA VAL A 45 2.63 14.35 -11.24
C VAL A 45 1.86 15.65 -11.28
N GLU A 46 1.58 16.19 -10.10
CA GLU A 46 1.20 17.58 -9.91
C GLU A 46 2.42 18.34 -9.38
N PHE A 47 2.76 19.46 -10.02
CA PHE A 47 3.95 20.22 -9.67
C PHE A 47 3.77 21.74 -9.85
N ARG A 48 4.65 22.49 -9.18
CA ARG A 48 4.79 23.95 -9.26
C ARG A 48 6.23 24.31 -9.64
N CYS A 49 6.39 25.36 -10.42
CA CYS A 49 7.71 25.86 -10.82
C CYS A 49 8.09 27.12 -10.06
N ASP A 50 9.39 27.41 -10.10
CA ASP A 50 9.97 28.70 -9.75
C ASP A 50 9.51 29.83 -10.68
N ASP A 51 9.89 31.06 -10.32
CA ASP A 51 9.56 32.27 -11.10
C ASP A 51 10.13 32.22 -12.54
N ASN A 52 11.22 31.48 -12.75
CA ASN A 52 11.81 31.24 -14.07
C ASN A 52 11.01 30.23 -14.90
N GLY A 53 10.10 29.46 -14.29
CA GLY A 53 9.17 28.57 -14.96
C GLY A 53 9.81 27.30 -15.55
N TYR A 54 11.01 26.92 -15.10
CA TYR A 54 11.74 25.74 -15.58
C TYR A 54 12.14 24.77 -14.45
N THR A 55 12.41 25.29 -13.24
CA THR A 55 12.80 24.46 -12.11
C THR A 55 11.57 24.13 -11.29
N ILE A 56 11.36 22.86 -10.98
CA ILE A 56 10.28 22.43 -10.10
C ILE A 56 10.67 22.75 -8.65
N VAL A 57 9.79 23.44 -7.93
CA VAL A 57 9.97 23.76 -6.50
C VAL A 57 9.13 22.88 -5.59
N ASP A 58 8.04 22.32 -6.13
CA ASP A 58 7.14 21.44 -5.41
C ASP A 58 6.55 20.42 -6.38
N CYS A 59 6.63 19.14 -6.04
CA CYS A 59 6.22 18.02 -6.89
C CYS A 59 5.68 16.89 -6.03
N ARG A 60 4.55 16.33 -6.44
CA ARG A 60 3.96 15.13 -5.83
C ARG A 60 3.38 14.20 -6.88
N ALA A 61 3.20 12.93 -6.55
CA ALA A 61 2.46 12.03 -7.42
C ALA A 61 1.01 12.53 -7.52
N SER A 62 0.46 12.54 -8.73
CA SER A 62 -0.97 12.81 -8.90
C SER A 62 -1.78 11.66 -8.29
N SER A 63 -2.95 11.99 -7.75
CA SER A 63 -3.98 11.04 -7.31
C SER A 63 -4.54 10.22 -8.49
N TYR A 64 -4.32 10.70 -9.72
CA TYR A 64 -4.78 10.10 -10.98
C TYR A 64 -3.62 9.44 -11.74
N GLN A 65 -3.14 8.29 -11.24
CA GLN A 65 -2.07 7.51 -11.89
C GLN A 65 -2.55 6.62 -13.06
N SER A 66 -3.86 6.39 -13.18
CA SER A 66 -4.45 5.56 -14.24
C SER A 66 -5.84 6.07 -14.65
N PHE A 67 -6.21 5.84 -15.91
CA PHE A 67 -7.47 6.31 -16.51
C PHE A 67 -8.18 5.12 -17.18
N PRO A 68 -9.02 4.36 -16.46
CA PRO A 68 -9.69 3.18 -17.00
C PRO A 68 -10.74 3.55 -18.07
N GLU A 69 -11.01 2.61 -18.98
CA GLU A 69 -12.04 2.77 -20.01
C GLU A 69 -13.43 2.87 -19.37
N GLY A 70 -14.19 3.92 -19.72
CA GLY A 70 -15.47 4.22 -19.07
C GLY A 70 -15.37 5.01 -17.76
N GLY A 71 -14.17 5.41 -17.33
CA GLY A 71 -14.00 6.29 -16.16
C GLY A 71 -14.64 7.67 -16.33
N LEU A 72 -15.06 8.28 -15.22
CA LEU A 72 -15.66 9.62 -15.19
C LEU A 72 -14.68 10.73 -15.62
N VAL A 73 -13.38 10.47 -15.50
CA VAL A 73 -12.30 11.37 -15.88
C VAL A 73 -11.36 10.62 -16.81
N ARG A 74 -10.96 11.25 -17.93
CA ARG A 74 -10.05 10.67 -18.92
C ARG A 74 -8.66 11.31 -18.83
N GLU A 75 -7.65 10.67 -19.41
CA GLU A 75 -6.29 11.22 -19.43
C GLU A 75 -6.24 12.61 -20.09
N ILE A 76 -7.05 12.84 -21.13
CA ILE A 76 -7.14 14.17 -21.75
C ILE A 76 -7.65 15.26 -20.78
N ASP A 77 -8.45 14.89 -19.79
CA ASP A 77 -8.88 15.83 -18.75
C ASP A 77 -7.72 16.19 -17.82
N PHE A 78 -6.87 15.21 -17.46
CA PHE A 78 -5.64 15.46 -16.68
C PHE A 78 -4.72 16.45 -17.38
N TRP A 79 -4.52 16.29 -18.68
CA TRP A 79 -3.67 17.21 -19.45
C TRP A 79 -4.25 18.61 -19.64
N ARG A 80 -5.56 18.78 -19.48
CA ARG A 80 -6.27 20.07 -19.64
C ARG A 80 -6.43 20.84 -18.33
N THR A 81 -6.21 20.20 -17.20
CA THR A 81 -6.28 20.81 -15.88
C THR A 81 -4.89 21.08 -15.33
N ASN A 82 -4.82 21.96 -14.33
CA ASN A 82 -3.55 22.32 -13.69
C ASN A 82 -3.34 21.67 -12.32
N THR A 83 -4.40 21.16 -11.70
CA THR A 83 -4.39 20.59 -10.35
C THR A 83 -5.28 19.35 -10.26
N ASP A 84 -4.96 18.47 -9.32
CA ASP A 84 -5.81 17.31 -8.99
C ASP A 84 -7.18 17.76 -8.44
N GLU A 85 -7.26 18.94 -7.81
CA GLU A 85 -8.52 19.51 -7.30
C GLU A 85 -9.51 19.81 -8.43
N GLU A 86 -9.04 20.32 -9.57
CA GLU A 86 -9.89 20.55 -10.75
C GLU A 86 -10.44 19.24 -11.32
N LEU A 87 -9.64 18.17 -11.30
CA LEU A 87 -10.09 16.83 -11.73
C LEU A 87 -11.13 16.26 -10.78
N LYS A 88 -10.91 16.42 -9.47
CA LYS A 88 -11.86 16.01 -8.44
C LYS A 88 -13.19 16.75 -8.57
N ALA A 89 -13.16 18.04 -8.91
CA ALA A 89 -14.37 18.82 -9.18
C ALA A 89 -15.14 18.29 -10.40
N LYS A 90 -14.45 18.00 -11.51
CA LYS A 90 -15.09 17.36 -12.69
C LYS A 90 -15.73 16.02 -12.37
N GLU A 91 -15.06 15.19 -11.57
CA GLU A 91 -15.60 13.91 -11.13
C GLU A 91 -16.87 14.11 -10.26
N ALA A 92 -16.86 15.08 -9.36
CA ALA A 92 -18.01 15.43 -8.52
C ALA A 92 -19.20 15.93 -9.36
N ASP A 93 -18.95 16.76 -10.38
CA ASP A 93 -19.98 17.25 -11.30
C ASP A 93 -20.62 16.11 -12.09
N ALA A 94 -19.80 15.17 -12.58
CA ALA A 94 -20.29 13.97 -13.27
C ALA A 94 -21.19 13.13 -12.35
N LYS A 95 -20.77 12.88 -11.10
CA LYS A 95 -21.58 12.19 -10.07
C LYS A 95 -22.88 12.94 -9.76
N ALA A 96 -22.84 14.26 -9.66
CA ALA A 96 -24.02 15.09 -9.42
C ALA A 96 -25.04 15.01 -10.56
N ASN A 97 -24.57 14.92 -11.81
CA ASN A 97 -25.44 14.75 -12.98
C ASN A 97 -26.15 13.39 -12.98
N ILE A 98 -25.45 12.31 -12.59
CA ILE A 98 -26.06 10.98 -12.41
C ILE A 98 -27.17 11.05 -11.36
N ALA A 99 -26.89 11.66 -10.20
CA ALA A 99 -27.86 11.82 -9.13
C ALA A 99 -29.10 12.62 -9.58
N LYS A 100 -28.93 13.69 -10.37
CA LYS A 100 -30.05 14.47 -10.94
C LYS A 100 -30.93 13.63 -11.87
N GLN A 101 -30.33 12.78 -12.71
CA GLN A 101 -31.08 11.91 -13.62
C GLN A 101 -31.90 10.87 -12.86
N ILE A 102 -31.32 10.26 -11.82
CA ILE A 102 -32.02 9.30 -10.96
C ILE A 102 -33.20 9.98 -10.26
N PHE A 103 -32.97 11.17 -9.72
CA PHE A 103 -34.02 11.95 -9.06
C PHE A 103 -35.21 12.23 -10.00
N ALA A 104 -34.93 12.68 -11.23
CA ALA A 104 -35.97 13.02 -12.21
C ALA A 104 -36.83 11.81 -12.63
N LYS A 105 -36.28 10.59 -12.63
CA LYS A 105 -36.98 9.37 -13.05
C LYS A 105 -37.77 8.71 -11.93
N THR A 106 -37.47 9.01 -10.67
CA THR A 106 -38.01 8.28 -9.51
C THR A 106 -39.35 8.85 -9.06
N ASN A 107 -40.37 8.01 -8.93
CA ASN A 107 -41.65 8.41 -8.34
C ASN A 107 -41.65 8.19 -6.81
N TYR A 108 -41.26 9.23 -6.07
CA TYR A 108 -41.15 9.20 -4.62
C TYR A 108 -42.46 8.95 -3.86
N ALA A 109 -43.63 9.23 -4.46
CA ALA A 109 -44.91 8.97 -3.83
C ALA A 109 -45.26 7.48 -3.75
N LYS A 110 -44.72 6.67 -4.68
CA LYS A 110 -44.96 5.23 -4.77
C LYS A 110 -43.75 4.39 -4.31
N LEU A 111 -42.74 5.03 -3.74
CA LEU A 111 -41.51 4.36 -3.31
C LEU A 111 -41.81 3.44 -2.11
N ASN A 112 -41.33 2.20 -2.17
CA ASN A 112 -41.49 1.20 -1.10
C ASN A 112 -40.16 0.83 -0.43
N ALA A 113 -39.05 0.90 -1.17
CA ALA A 113 -37.70 0.67 -0.65
C ALA A 113 -36.70 1.58 -1.38
N ILE A 114 -35.57 1.86 -0.72
CA ILE A 114 -34.44 2.57 -1.34
C ILE A 114 -33.47 1.52 -1.88
N GLU A 115 -33.23 1.53 -3.18
CA GLU A 115 -32.29 0.60 -3.84
C GLU A 115 -30.83 1.01 -3.59
N LEU A 116 -29.95 0.02 -3.53
CA LEU A 116 -28.51 0.26 -3.44
C LEU A 116 -27.98 0.73 -4.80
N SER A 117 -27.29 1.86 -4.80
CA SER A 117 -26.58 2.36 -5.99
C SER A 117 -25.20 1.70 -6.13
N ALA A 118 -24.59 1.34 -5.01
CA ALA A 118 -23.32 0.63 -4.92
C ALA A 118 -23.33 -0.26 -3.69
N THR A 119 -22.71 -1.43 -3.78
CA THR A 119 -22.62 -2.37 -2.66
C THR A 119 -21.61 -1.90 -1.61
N PRO A 120 -21.73 -2.31 -0.34
CA PRO A 120 -20.72 -2.03 0.68
C PRO A 120 -19.30 -2.42 0.25
N GLN A 121 -19.17 -3.56 -0.43
CA GLN A 121 -17.88 -4.08 -0.89
C GLN A 121 -17.23 -3.16 -1.95
N GLU A 122 -17.99 -2.67 -2.92
CA GLU A 122 -17.50 -1.74 -3.94
C GLU A 122 -17.06 -0.43 -3.29
N CYS A 123 -17.87 0.15 -2.40
CA CYS A 123 -17.52 1.39 -1.71
C CYS A 123 -16.25 1.26 -0.86
N ILE A 124 -16.06 0.12 -0.18
CA ILE A 124 -14.85 -0.14 0.61
C ILE A 124 -13.63 -0.36 -0.29
N LYS A 125 -13.80 -1.05 -1.43
CA LYS A 125 -12.73 -1.22 -2.42
C LYS A 125 -12.29 0.11 -3.03
N ASP A 126 -13.25 0.97 -3.35
CA ASP A 126 -12.96 2.31 -3.86
C ASP A 126 -12.27 3.19 -2.81
N PHE A 127 -12.64 3.05 -1.53
CA PHE A 127 -11.99 3.77 -0.44
C PHE A 127 -10.52 3.34 -0.25
N PHE A 128 -10.25 2.03 -0.28
CA PHE A 128 -8.90 1.47 -0.16
C PHE A 128 -8.26 1.18 -1.52
N ARG A 129 -8.63 1.93 -2.56
CA ARG A 129 -8.23 1.61 -3.94
C ARG A 129 -6.72 1.58 -4.10
N ASP A 130 -6.01 2.51 -3.47
CA ASP A 130 -4.55 2.61 -3.55
C ASP A 130 -3.89 1.39 -2.87
N GLU A 131 -4.40 0.97 -1.72
CA GLU A 131 -3.91 -0.21 -1.00
C GLU A 131 -4.23 -1.51 -1.75
N PHE A 132 -5.43 -1.63 -2.33
CA PHE A 132 -5.78 -2.77 -3.17
C PHE A 132 -4.91 -2.85 -4.42
N ASN A 133 -4.64 -1.73 -5.08
CA ASN A 133 -3.75 -1.69 -6.25
C ASN A 133 -2.32 -2.07 -5.88
N ALA A 134 -1.82 -1.57 -4.75
CA ALA A 134 -0.48 -1.92 -4.25
C ALA A 134 -0.35 -3.41 -3.94
N ILE A 135 -1.40 -4.06 -3.42
CA ILE A 135 -1.43 -5.50 -3.16
C ILE A 135 -1.60 -6.30 -4.46
N ALA A 136 -2.51 -5.90 -5.37
CA ALA A 136 -2.78 -6.62 -6.61
C ALA A 136 -1.55 -6.67 -7.55
N PHE A 137 -0.74 -5.60 -7.56
CA PHE A 137 0.56 -5.60 -8.24
C PHE A 137 1.49 -6.72 -7.75
N LEU A 138 1.31 -7.21 -6.53
CA LEU A 138 2.16 -8.27 -5.98
C LEU A 138 1.73 -9.64 -6.43
N ASP A 139 0.45 -9.84 -6.72
CA ASP A 139 -0.03 -11.10 -7.27
C ASP A 139 0.53 -11.32 -8.69
N SER A 140 0.69 -10.26 -9.50
CA SER A 140 1.42 -10.36 -10.78
C SER A 140 2.92 -10.57 -10.55
N VAL A 141 3.54 -9.85 -9.61
CA VAL A 141 4.96 -10.04 -9.27
C VAL A 141 5.25 -11.43 -8.68
N ARG A 142 4.28 -12.11 -8.04
CA ARG A 142 4.41 -13.52 -7.61
C ARG A 142 4.42 -14.49 -8.79
N GLN A 143 3.66 -14.19 -9.85
CA GLN A 143 3.53 -15.05 -11.04
C GLN A 143 4.74 -14.92 -11.98
N ASP A 144 5.31 -13.72 -12.11
CA ASP A 144 6.40 -13.44 -13.07
C ASP A 144 7.82 -13.70 -12.51
N SER A 145 7.97 -13.85 -11.19
CA SER A 145 9.30 -13.96 -10.57
C SER A 145 9.73 -15.39 -10.28
N THR A 146 11.03 -15.66 -10.41
CA THR A 146 11.70 -16.82 -9.81
C THR A 146 11.25 -17.03 -8.36
N PRO A 147 10.94 -18.27 -7.94
CA PRO A 147 10.52 -18.55 -6.57
C PRO A 147 11.55 -18.01 -5.58
N VAL A 148 11.06 -17.38 -4.51
CA VAL A 148 11.90 -16.90 -3.40
C VAL A 148 12.81 -18.02 -2.94
N GLN A 149 14.13 -17.81 -3.00
CA GLN A 149 15.09 -18.83 -2.60
C GLN A 149 15.25 -18.81 -1.08
N GLY A 150 14.63 -19.78 -0.40
CA GLY A 150 14.84 -20.04 1.02
C GLY A 150 13.83 -19.39 1.96
N THR A 151 14.27 -19.03 3.17
CA THR A 151 13.40 -18.57 4.26
C THR A 151 12.90 -17.16 4.01
N MET A 152 11.57 -16.96 4.04
CA MET A 152 10.93 -15.65 3.94
C MET A 152 11.38 -14.73 5.07
N LEU A 153 11.79 -13.50 4.73
CA LEU A 153 12.31 -12.54 5.68
C LEU A 153 11.21 -11.59 6.19
N SER A 154 11.22 -11.30 7.48
CA SER A 154 10.38 -10.24 8.04
C SER A 154 10.97 -8.88 7.74
N TYR A 155 10.41 -8.19 6.74
CA TYR A 155 10.92 -6.91 6.24
C TYR A 155 11.01 -5.84 7.34
N LEU A 156 10.01 -5.77 8.21
CA LEU A 156 9.97 -4.81 9.32
C LEU A 156 11.16 -4.96 10.28
N ILE A 157 11.69 -6.17 10.43
CA ILE A 157 12.86 -6.44 11.28
C ILE A 157 14.16 -6.17 10.50
N ILE A 158 14.23 -6.63 9.24
CA ILE A 158 15.47 -6.57 8.46
C ILE A 158 15.72 -5.23 7.78
N LYS A 159 14.72 -4.34 7.64
CA LYS A 159 14.79 -3.08 6.89
C LYS A 159 16.08 -2.28 7.15
N PRO A 160 16.48 -1.98 8.41
CA PRO A 160 17.68 -1.17 8.65
C PRO A 160 18.96 -1.85 8.15
N PHE A 161 18.99 -3.18 8.15
CA PHE A 161 20.12 -3.99 7.74
C PHE A 161 20.16 -4.19 6.23
N LEU A 162 18.98 -4.27 5.59
CA LEU A 162 18.85 -4.29 4.14
C LEU A 162 19.34 -2.97 3.53
N THR A 163 18.96 -1.82 4.10
CA THR A 163 19.49 -0.52 3.68
C THR A 163 21.01 -0.46 3.83
N LYS A 164 21.56 -0.90 4.98
CA LYS A 164 23.02 -0.98 5.18
C LYS A 164 23.71 -1.87 4.14
N ALA A 165 23.11 -3.00 3.78
CA ALA A 165 23.66 -3.90 2.78
C ALA A 165 23.70 -3.27 1.39
N ILE A 166 22.64 -2.56 0.99
CA ILE A 166 22.57 -1.80 -0.27
C ILE A 166 23.62 -0.68 -0.28
N ASP A 167 23.66 0.14 0.78
CA ASP A 167 24.62 1.25 0.89
C ASP A 167 26.06 0.75 0.81
N PHE A 168 26.37 -0.35 1.52
CA PHE A 168 27.69 -0.98 1.46
C PHE A 168 28.01 -1.48 0.05
N LEU A 169 27.05 -2.08 -0.65
CA LEU A 169 27.24 -2.59 -2.01
C LEU A 169 27.55 -1.45 -2.99
N VAL A 170 26.71 -0.42 -3.01
CA VAL A 170 26.85 0.74 -3.90
C VAL A 170 28.12 1.53 -3.59
N TYR A 171 28.51 1.63 -2.32
CA TYR A 171 29.74 2.31 -1.93
C TYR A 171 31.00 1.60 -2.43
N ASN A 172 31.02 0.27 -2.37
CA ASN A 172 32.21 -0.52 -2.71
C ASN A 172 32.28 -0.88 -4.20
N ASP A 173 31.16 -1.06 -4.90
CA ASP A 173 31.14 -1.39 -6.32
C ASP A 173 30.52 -0.25 -7.15
N ARG A 174 31.38 0.48 -7.88
CA ARG A 174 30.97 1.63 -8.70
C ARG A 174 30.06 1.28 -9.87
N HIS A 175 29.98 0.00 -10.27
CA HIS A 175 29.10 -0.43 -11.36
C HIS A 175 27.66 -0.69 -10.89
N ILE A 176 27.44 -0.79 -9.58
CA ILE A 176 26.13 -0.99 -8.98
C ILE A 176 25.69 0.35 -8.39
N THR A 177 24.58 0.87 -8.89
CA THR A 177 24.01 2.13 -8.42
C THR A 177 22.67 1.91 -7.73
N MET A 178 22.18 2.94 -7.02
CA MET A 178 20.84 2.89 -6.42
C MET A 178 19.72 2.66 -7.45
N ASP A 179 19.95 3.02 -8.71
CA ASP A 179 19.00 2.81 -9.80
C ASP A 179 18.74 1.33 -10.07
N ASN A 180 19.70 0.44 -9.75
CA ASN A 180 19.50 -1.00 -9.82
C ASN A 180 18.39 -1.49 -8.85
N PHE A 181 18.06 -0.75 -7.79
CA PHE A 181 17.08 -1.13 -6.77
C PHE A 181 15.82 -0.26 -6.78
N ALA A 182 15.71 0.70 -7.70
CA ALA A 182 14.69 1.75 -7.67
C ALA A 182 13.26 1.18 -7.70
N SER A 183 13.00 0.16 -8.52
CA SER A 183 11.68 -0.46 -8.64
C SER A 183 11.24 -1.14 -7.34
N GLU A 184 12.11 -1.96 -6.75
CA GLU A 184 11.80 -2.68 -5.52
C GLU A 184 11.65 -1.72 -4.33
N LEU A 185 12.51 -0.70 -4.26
CA LEU A 185 12.42 0.35 -3.23
C LEU A 185 11.13 1.16 -3.36
N GLN A 186 10.66 1.43 -4.58
CA GLN A 186 9.40 2.13 -4.82
C GLN A 186 8.20 1.33 -4.28
N THR A 187 8.13 0.04 -4.62
CA THR A 187 7.07 -0.84 -4.15
C THR A 187 7.09 -0.94 -2.62
N LEU A 188 8.27 -1.12 -2.01
CA LEU A 188 8.40 -1.14 -0.56
C LEU A 188 7.94 0.18 0.06
N LYS A 189 8.32 1.32 -0.51
CA LYS A 189 7.91 2.64 0.00
C LYS A 189 6.38 2.82 0.02
N GLN A 190 5.70 2.39 -1.05
CA GLN A 190 4.24 2.42 -1.13
C GLN A 190 3.59 1.52 -0.06
N LEU A 191 4.05 0.27 0.04
CA LEU A 191 3.55 -0.68 1.03
C LEU A 191 3.83 -0.23 2.48
N GLU A 192 4.98 0.39 2.73
CA GLU A 192 5.33 0.96 4.03
C GLU A 192 4.40 2.10 4.42
N TYR A 193 4.05 2.95 3.46
CA TYR A 193 3.10 4.02 3.68
C TYR A 193 1.73 3.46 4.06
N SER A 194 1.21 2.50 3.29
CA SER A 194 -0.07 1.82 3.58
C SER A 194 -0.03 1.11 4.94
N TYR A 195 1.03 0.37 5.24
CA TYR A 195 1.18 -0.32 6.52
C TYR A 195 1.25 0.65 7.71
N SER A 196 1.96 1.78 7.54
CA SER A 196 2.02 2.83 8.57
C SER A 196 0.68 3.49 8.79
N HIS A 197 -0.10 3.71 7.71
CA HIS A 197 -1.47 4.20 7.79
C HIS A 197 -2.35 3.26 8.62
N PHE A 198 -2.28 1.94 8.36
CA PHE A 198 -3.03 0.94 9.14
C PHE A 198 -2.60 0.86 10.62
N LYS A 199 -1.30 0.98 10.88
CA LYS A 199 -0.74 0.94 12.24
C LYS A 199 -1.10 2.18 13.06
N THR A 200 -1.17 3.35 12.45
CA THR A 200 -1.56 4.60 13.15
C THR A 200 -3.07 4.65 13.35
N ASN A 201 -3.84 4.14 12.39
CA ASN A 201 -5.28 4.16 12.42
C ASN A 201 -5.86 2.81 12.87
N VAL A 202 -5.42 2.26 14.01
CA VAL A 202 -5.93 0.96 14.50
C VAL A 202 -7.44 0.98 14.78
N ASN A 203 -7.99 2.16 15.08
CA ASN A 203 -9.42 2.38 15.36
C ASN A 203 -10.05 3.30 14.31
N ILE A 204 -9.94 2.95 13.02
CA ILE A 204 -10.71 3.67 11.99
C ILE A 204 -12.19 3.61 12.35
N ASN A 205 -12.80 4.78 12.50
CA ASN A 205 -14.21 4.89 12.81
C ASN A 205 -15.03 4.47 11.57
N ALA A 206 -15.55 3.23 11.57
CA ALA A 206 -16.38 2.69 10.50
C ALA A 206 -17.59 3.58 10.20
N SER A 207 -18.15 4.25 11.21
CA SER A 207 -19.27 5.20 11.03
C SER A 207 -18.89 6.43 10.20
N LYS A 208 -17.65 6.91 10.34
CA LYS A 208 -17.15 8.04 9.54
C LYS A 208 -17.03 7.63 8.07
N ILE A 209 -16.37 6.51 7.78
CA ILE A 209 -16.20 6.00 6.41
C ILE A 209 -17.54 5.63 5.80
N TYR A 210 -18.45 5.07 6.58
CA TYR A 210 -19.80 4.78 6.12
C TYR A 210 -20.51 6.02 5.59
N LYS A 211 -20.40 7.16 6.29
CA LYS A 211 -20.99 8.42 5.84
C LYS A 211 -20.26 9.02 4.64
N GLU A 212 -18.93 9.05 4.68
CA GLU A 212 -18.10 9.71 3.67
C GLU A 212 -18.00 8.93 2.35
N CYS A 213 -18.12 7.60 2.39
CA CYS A 213 -17.88 6.74 1.23
C CYS A 213 -19.12 5.98 0.82
N PHE A 214 -19.76 5.25 1.75
CA PHE A 214 -20.91 4.42 1.39
C PHE A 214 -22.13 5.29 1.08
N LEU A 215 -22.59 6.14 2.01
CA LEU A 215 -23.76 7.00 1.80
C LEU A 215 -23.53 8.03 0.68
N ASP A 216 -22.30 8.48 0.47
CA ASP A 216 -21.96 9.39 -0.62
C ASP A 216 -22.19 8.75 -1.99
N ALA A 217 -21.90 7.45 -2.12
CA ALA A 217 -22.14 6.67 -3.32
C ALA A 217 -23.61 6.25 -3.53
N GLN A 218 -24.49 6.42 -2.53
CA GLN A 218 -25.91 6.04 -2.64
C GLN A 218 -26.77 7.14 -3.27
N TYR A 219 -26.83 7.18 -4.60
CA TYR A 219 -27.61 8.17 -5.35
C TYR A 219 -29.12 8.08 -5.11
N HIS A 220 -29.69 6.88 -4.98
CA HIS A 220 -31.11 6.70 -4.66
C HIS A 220 -31.47 7.26 -3.28
N TYR A 221 -30.62 7.02 -2.28
CA TYR A 221 -30.76 7.59 -0.93
C TYR A 221 -30.67 9.12 -0.94
N LYS A 222 -29.68 9.70 -1.62
CA LYS A 222 -29.58 11.16 -1.80
C LYS A 222 -30.81 11.74 -2.50
N GLY A 223 -31.37 11.01 -3.45
CA GLY A 223 -32.62 11.37 -4.12
C GLY A 223 -33.80 11.46 -3.14
N VAL A 224 -33.91 10.53 -2.19
CA VAL A 224 -34.94 10.57 -1.13
C VAL A 224 -34.76 11.76 -0.21
N LEU A 225 -33.54 12.07 0.23
CA LEU A 225 -33.27 13.26 1.06
C LEU A 225 -33.70 14.55 0.34
N ARG A 226 -33.34 14.68 -0.94
CA ARG A 226 -33.78 15.81 -1.77
C ARG A 226 -35.30 15.87 -1.94
N ALA A 227 -35.96 14.71 -2.09
CA ALA A 227 -37.41 14.66 -2.17
C ALA A 227 -38.07 15.16 -0.87
N ILE A 228 -37.52 14.80 0.30
CA ILE A 228 -37.97 15.29 1.60
C ILE A 228 -37.86 16.82 1.66
N GLU A 229 -36.73 17.40 1.24
CA GLU A 229 -36.56 18.86 1.19
C GLU A 229 -37.62 19.55 0.31
N ILE A 230 -37.81 19.05 -0.91
CA ILE A 230 -38.80 19.60 -1.86
C ILE A 230 -40.24 19.47 -1.33
N PHE A 231 -40.58 18.36 -0.69
CA PHE A 231 -41.91 18.19 -0.09
C PHE A 231 -42.11 19.10 1.13
N ASN A 232 -41.07 19.36 1.93
CA ASN A 232 -41.13 20.35 3.02
C ASN A 232 -41.34 21.77 2.46
N GLU A 233 -40.64 22.16 1.40
CA GLU A 233 -40.87 23.45 0.73
C GLU A 233 -42.30 23.58 0.19
N LYS A 234 -42.79 22.52 -0.47
CA LYS A 234 -44.17 22.46 -0.98
C LYS A 234 -45.20 22.55 0.15
N LYS A 235 -44.95 21.87 1.28
CA LYS A 235 -45.77 21.97 2.49
C LYS A 235 -45.85 23.42 2.97
N LEU A 236 -44.70 24.09 3.11
CA LEU A 236 -44.62 25.48 3.55
C LEU A 236 -45.38 26.43 2.61
N GLN A 237 -45.30 26.22 1.30
CA GLN A 237 -46.07 26.99 0.31
C GLN A 237 -47.59 26.81 0.48
N ILE A 238 -48.05 25.58 0.72
CA ILE A 238 -49.48 25.28 0.94
C ILE A 238 -49.94 25.85 2.29
N GLU A 239 -49.15 25.76 3.35
CA GLU A 239 -49.45 26.36 4.65
C GLU A 239 -49.55 27.88 4.57
N ASN A 240 -48.64 28.53 3.83
CA ASN A 240 -48.73 29.96 3.56
C ASN A 240 -50.02 30.31 2.80
N LYS A 241 -50.42 29.50 1.83
CA LYS A 241 -51.70 29.66 1.12
C LYS A 241 -52.89 29.53 2.08
N VAL A 242 -52.88 28.54 2.97
CA VAL A 242 -53.92 28.37 4.02
C VAL A 242 -53.98 29.61 4.92
N ARG A 243 -52.84 30.16 5.33
CA ARG A 243 -52.76 31.37 6.16
C ARG A 243 -53.35 32.60 5.45
N VAL A 244 -52.98 32.83 4.19
CA VAL A 244 -53.49 33.95 3.38
C VAL A 244 -55.00 33.82 3.18
N CYS A 245 -55.48 32.66 2.74
CA CYS A 245 -56.92 32.41 2.59
C CYS A 245 -57.67 32.52 3.93
N GLY A 246 -57.05 32.13 5.05
CA GLY A 246 -57.62 32.31 6.39
C GLY A 246 -57.72 33.77 6.83
N MET A 247 -56.78 34.64 6.41
CA MET A 247 -56.90 36.08 6.59
C MET A 247 -58.02 36.67 5.72
N GLU A 248 -58.14 36.22 4.48
CA GLU A 248 -59.19 36.66 3.57
C GLU A 248 -60.58 36.27 4.09
N LEU A 249 -60.75 35.04 4.62
CA LEU A 249 -61.99 34.61 5.27
C LEU A 249 -62.35 35.51 6.46
N ARG A 250 -61.37 35.86 7.31
CA ARG A 250 -61.59 36.79 8.43
C ARG A 250 -61.99 38.19 7.95
N SER A 251 -61.37 38.67 6.87
CA SER A 251 -61.72 39.96 6.26
C SER A 251 -63.13 39.97 5.66
N ILE A 252 -63.53 38.89 4.98
CA ILE A 252 -64.89 38.73 4.43
C ILE A 252 -65.90 38.66 5.57
N GLN A 253 -65.62 37.90 6.63
CA GLN A 253 -66.48 37.83 7.81
C GLN A 253 -66.67 39.20 8.47
N ALA A 254 -65.58 39.96 8.67
CA ALA A 254 -65.67 41.31 9.23
C ALA A 254 -66.48 42.28 8.33
N LYS A 255 -66.42 42.14 7.00
CA LYS A 255 -67.23 42.93 6.06
C LYS A 255 -68.71 42.59 6.12
N LEU A 256 -69.04 41.30 6.27
CA LEU A 256 -70.40 40.81 6.45
C LEU A 256 -70.98 41.31 7.78
N ASP A 257 -70.22 41.20 8.88
CA ASP A 257 -70.62 41.65 10.21
C ASP A 257 -70.83 43.18 10.25
N ALA A 258 -70.00 43.94 9.52
CA ALA A 258 -70.12 45.38 9.37
C ALA A 258 -71.18 45.84 8.34
N LYS A 259 -71.92 44.92 7.69
CA LYS A 259 -72.89 45.18 6.62
C LYS A 259 -72.33 46.04 5.46
N LYS A 260 -71.05 45.87 5.12
CA LYS A 260 -70.38 46.60 4.03
C LYS A 260 -70.20 45.73 2.80
N GLY A 261 -70.82 46.12 1.68
CA GLY A 261 -70.75 45.42 0.38
C GLY A 261 -71.99 44.58 0.07
N ASP A 262 -71.96 43.82 -1.04
CA ASP A 262 -73.04 42.90 -1.45
C ASP A 262 -72.97 41.59 -0.63
N PRO A 263 -73.97 41.30 0.23
CA PRO A 263 -73.97 40.11 1.07
C PRO A 263 -73.97 38.79 0.29
N LYS A 264 -74.66 38.73 -0.86
CA LYS A 264 -74.76 37.50 -1.66
C LYS A 264 -73.42 37.16 -2.31
N ALA A 265 -72.74 38.16 -2.86
CA ALA A 265 -71.42 37.98 -3.46
C ALA A 265 -70.35 37.62 -2.42
N LEU A 266 -70.39 38.24 -1.23
CA LEU A 266 -69.46 37.95 -0.14
C LEU A 266 -69.63 36.53 0.42
N GLU A 267 -70.86 36.04 0.57
CA GLU A 267 -71.10 34.69 1.07
C GLU A 267 -70.72 33.61 0.05
N ALA A 268 -70.97 33.85 -1.25
CA ALA A 268 -70.48 32.96 -2.32
C ALA A 268 -68.95 32.84 -2.33
N LYS A 269 -68.25 33.99 -2.21
CA LYS A 269 -66.78 34.02 -2.15
C LYS A 269 -66.22 33.35 -0.89
N LYS A 270 -66.90 33.48 0.24
CA LYS A 270 -66.55 32.80 1.50
C LYS A 270 -66.63 31.28 1.36
N VAL A 271 -67.68 30.74 0.75
CA VAL A 271 -67.83 29.30 0.48
C VAL A 271 -66.70 28.78 -0.41
N GLU A 272 -66.34 29.53 -1.46
CA GLU A 272 -65.27 29.16 -2.38
C GLU A 272 -63.89 29.12 -1.69
N ILE A 273 -63.56 30.16 -0.93
CA ILE A 273 -62.28 30.21 -0.18
C ILE A 273 -62.25 29.12 0.91
N ALA A 274 -63.37 28.84 1.58
CA ALA A 274 -63.45 27.76 2.55
C ALA A 274 -63.17 26.38 1.91
N LYS A 275 -63.66 26.16 0.68
CA LYS A 275 -63.37 24.94 -0.09
C LYS A 275 -61.88 24.84 -0.45
N ILE A 276 -61.26 25.95 -0.86
CA ILE A 276 -59.81 26.00 -1.14
C ILE A 276 -58.99 25.68 0.12
N VAL A 277 -59.36 26.25 1.27
CA VAL A 277 -58.70 25.99 2.56
C VAL A 277 -58.85 24.53 2.98
N SER A 278 -60.05 23.95 2.84
CA SER A 278 -60.30 22.55 3.16
C SER A 278 -59.45 21.61 2.31
N LYS A 279 -59.40 21.83 0.98
CA LYS A 279 -58.55 21.07 0.07
C LYS A 279 -57.06 21.22 0.44
N ALA A 280 -56.59 22.45 0.65
CA ALA A 280 -55.20 22.71 1.01
C ALA A 280 -54.81 22.03 2.34
N LYS A 281 -55.70 22.00 3.35
CA LYS A 281 -55.46 21.26 4.60
C LYS A 281 -55.34 19.75 4.39
N ASN A 282 -56.16 19.17 3.51
CA ASN A 282 -56.07 17.74 3.18
C ASN A 282 -54.77 17.43 2.40
N ASP A 283 -54.37 18.32 1.49
CA ASP A 283 -53.12 18.21 0.75
C ASP A 283 -51.91 18.28 1.70
N THR A 284 -51.91 19.20 2.69
CA THR A 284 -50.87 19.29 3.72
C THR A 284 -50.75 17.99 4.52
N LYS A 285 -51.87 17.42 4.99
CA LYS A 285 -51.86 16.14 5.72
C LYS A 285 -51.27 15.00 4.88
N SER A 286 -51.63 14.95 3.59
CA SER A 286 -51.13 13.93 2.68
C SER A 286 -49.62 14.07 2.43
N ILE A 287 -49.14 15.31 2.32
CA ILE A 287 -47.70 15.62 2.19
C ILE A 287 -46.95 15.26 3.48
N ASP A 288 -47.52 15.53 4.66
CA ASP A 288 -46.92 15.16 5.94
C ASP A 288 -46.72 13.66 6.07
N MET A 289 -47.76 12.86 5.79
CA MET A 289 -47.65 11.41 5.80
C MET A 289 -46.57 10.90 4.83
N LEU A 290 -46.44 11.54 3.67
CA LEU A 290 -45.40 11.19 2.70
C LEU A 290 -44.00 11.54 3.21
N ILE A 291 -43.82 12.72 3.81
CA ILE A 291 -42.54 13.15 4.39
C ILE A 291 -42.12 12.19 5.49
N ASP A 292 -43.04 11.84 6.40
CA ASP A 292 -42.74 10.91 7.50
C ASP A 292 -42.38 9.52 6.98
N LYS A 293 -43.12 9.01 5.99
CA LYS A 293 -42.78 7.75 5.31
C LYS A 293 -41.36 7.79 4.74
N LEU A 294 -41.01 8.85 4.00
CA LEU A 294 -39.68 9.00 3.40
C LEU A 294 -38.57 9.13 4.45
N LYS A 295 -38.81 9.85 5.56
CA LYS A 295 -37.87 9.94 6.69
C LYS A 295 -37.63 8.58 7.33
N THR A 296 -38.68 7.85 7.69
CA THR A 296 -38.56 6.50 8.27
C THR A 296 -37.82 5.56 7.33
N MET A 297 -38.09 5.62 6.02
CA MET A 297 -37.35 4.84 5.02
C MET A 297 -35.87 5.21 4.97
N SER A 298 -35.54 6.51 5.04
CA SER A 298 -34.15 6.98 5.02
C SER A 298 -33.37 6.56 6.27
N GLU A 299 -34.01 6.62 7.45
CA GLU A 299 -33.41 6.22 8.72
C GLU A 299 -33.19 4.70 8.78
N ALA A 300 -34.17 3.91 8.33
CA ALA A 300 -34.05 2.46 8.21
C ALA A 300 -32.91 2.08 7.26
N PHE A 301 -32.84 2.72 6.08
CA PHE A 301 -31.78 2.49 5.11
C PHE A 301 -30.38 2.74 5.71
N VAL A 302 -30.21 3.84 6.45
CA VAL A 302 -28.94 4.17 7.11
C VAL A 302 -28.58 3.12 8.17
N LYS A 303 -29.55 2.68 8.98
CA LYS A 303 -29.32 1.73 10.07
C LYS A 303 -29.01 0.32 9.57
N ASP A 304 -29.81 -0.19 8.63
CA ASP A 304 -29.74 -1.57 8.17
C ASP A 304 -28.45 -1.83 7.36
N ASN A 305 -28.07 -0.86 6.53
CA ASN A 305 -26.85 -0.96 5.74
C ASN A 305 -25.58 -0.73 6.58
N PHE A 306 -25.66 0.00 7.71
CA PHE A 306 -24.49 0.23 8.56
C PHE A 306 -23.99 -1.06 9.19
N ALA A 307 -24.89 -1.89 9.74
CA ALA A 307 -24.51 -3.17 10.35
C ALA A 307 -23.82 -4.10 9.34
N THR A 308 -24.35 -4.16 8.11
CA THR A 308 -23.74 -4.94 7.02
C THR A 308 -22.38 -4.35 6.62
N PHE A 309 -22.29 -3.02 6.47
CA PHE A 309 -21.07 -2.33 6.13
C PHE A 309 -19.97 -2.55 7.16
N GLU A 310 -20.27 -2.46 8.46
CA GLU A 310 -19.30 -2.61 9.54
C GLU A 310 -18.64 -4.00 9.56
N VAL A 311 -19.44 -5.05 9.39
CA VAL A 311 -18.93 -6.43 9.32
C VAL A 311 -18.02 -6.62 8.09
N VAL A 312 -18.45 -6.14 6.93
CA VAL A 312 -17.67 -6.24 5.68
C VAL A 312 -16.38 -5.41 5.78
N PHE A 313 -16.46 -4.20 6.32
CA PHE A 313 -15.34 -3.29 6.52
C PHE A 313 -14.28 -3.92 7.43
N THR A 314 -14.68 -4.44 8.59
CA THR A 314 -13.75 -5.05 9.55
C THR A 314 -13.01 -6.24 8.92
N LYS A 315 -13.72 -7.08 8.18
CA LYS A 315 -13.13 -8.23 7.49
C LYS A 315 -12.15 -7.80 6.39
N ILE A 316 -12.54 -6.85 5.54
CA ILE A 316 -11.67 -6.34 4.47
C ILE A 316 -10.44 -5.65 5.05
N TYR A 317 -10.62 -4.84 6.09
CA TYR A 317 -9.53 -4.13 6.76
C TYR A 317 -8.48 -5.09 7.30
N GLN A 318 -8.90 -6.13 8.04
CA GLN A 318 -7.97 -7.14 8.56
C GLN A 318 -7.21 -7.85 7.42
N VAL A 319 -7.92 -8.23 6.34
CA VAL A 319 -7.30 -8.83 5.16
C VAL A 319 -6.28 -7.89 4.52
N LEU A 320 -6.59 -6.61 4.38
CA LEU A 320 -5.65 -5.61 3.84
C LEU A 320 -4.41 -5.47 4.70
N VAL A 321 -4.54 -5.43 6.03
CA VAL A 321 -3.40 -5.34 6.95
C VAL A 321 -2.49 -6.56 6.81
N ASP A 322 -3.06 -7.76 6.87
CA ASP A 322 -2.29 -9.00 6.78
C ASP A 322 -1.64 -9.16 5.41
N LYS A 323 -2.36 -8.84 4.33
CA LYS A 323 -1.83 -8.87 2.97
C LYS A 323 -0.75 -7.83 2.72
N THR A 324 -0.87 -6.63 3.29
CA THR A 324 0.17 -5.59 3.20
C THR A 324 1.43 -6.01 3.95
N LYS A 325 1.31 -6.70 5.08
CA LYS A 325 2.47 -7.23 5.80
C LYS A 325 3.14 -8.38 5.03
N GLU A 326 2.35 -9.33 4.54
CA GLU A 326 2.83 -10.44 3.70
C GLU A 326 3.55 -9.91 2.45
N ALA A 327 2.97 -8.89 1.83
CA ALA A 327 3.52 -8.13 0.71
C ALA A 327 4.90 -7.52 1.02
N LEU A 328 5.02 -6.81 2.14
CA LEU A 328 6.29 -6.24 2.59
C LEU A 328 7.37 -7.30 2.76
N ASP A 329 7.04 -8.42 3.40
CA ASP A 329 7.97 -9.52 3.64
C ASP A 329 8.44 -10.17 2.31
N ILE A 330 7.55 -10.33 1.33
CA ILE A 330 7.89 -10.83 -0.01
C ILE A 330 8.81 -9.86 -0.75
N CYS A 331 8.42 -8.59 -0.85
CA CYS A 331 9.21 -7.57 -1.54
C CYS A 331 10.57 -7.37 -0.87
N GLY A 332 10.60 -7.37 0.47
CA GLY A 332 11.81 -7.28 1.26
C GLY A 332 12.75 -8.46 1.01
N THR A 333 12.20 -9.68 0.92
CA THR A 333 12.99 -10.86 0.60
C THR A 333 13.54 -10.83 -0.82
N LYS A 334 12.73 -10.41 -1.81
CA LYS A 334 13.18 -10.26 -3.20
C LYS A 334 14.29 -9.21 -3.35
N LEU A 335 14.14 -8.08 -2.67
CA LEU A 335 15.18 -7.06 -2.64
C LEU A 335 16.47 -7.61 -2.03
N ASP A 336 16.38 -8.34 -0.92
CA ASP A 336 17.54 -9.00 -0.30
C ASP A 336 18.18 -10.07 -1.21
N ASP A 337 17.38 -10.86 -1.92
CA ASP A 337 17.88 -11.84 -2.90
C ASP A 337 18.64 -11.16 -4.05
N LYS A 338 18.17 -9.99 -4.50
CA LYS A 338 18.86 -9.17 -5.50
C LYS A 338 20.17 -8.61 -4.97
N VAL A 339 20.18 -8.10 -3.73
CA VAL A 339 21.39 -7.64 -3.03
C VAL A 339 22.39 -8.78 -2.90
N TRP A 340 21.93 -9.99 -2.55
CA TRP A 340 22.76 -11.17 -2.48
C TRP A 340 23.36 -11.56 -3.83
N SER A 341 22.53 -11.67 -4.86
CA SER A 341 23.00 -12.02 -6.21
C SER A 341 24.06 -11.04 -6.73
N LEU A 342 23.83 -9.73 -6.57
CA LEU A 342 24.78 -8.71 -7.00
C LEU A 342 26.04 -8.68 -6.13
N GLY A 343 25.89 -8.81 -4.81
CA GLY A 343 27.00 -8.85 -3.87
C GLY A 343 27.91 -10.05 -4.06
N MET A 344 27.35 -11.23 -4.36
CA MET A 344 28.14 -12.44 -4.64
C MET A 344 28.85 -12.40 -6.00
N ALA A 345 28.30 -11.68 -6.97
CA ALA A 345 28.94 -11.47 -8.27
C ALA A 345 30.02 -10.38 -8.24
N SER A 346 29.98 -9.47 -7.27
CA SER A 346 30.89 -8.33 -7.18
C SER A 346 32.31 -8.72 -6.71
N GLN A 347 33.30 -8.44 -7.55
CA GLN A 347 34.72 -8.61 -7.18
C GLN A 347 35.17 -7.61 -6.10
N ALA A 348 34.57 -6.42 -6.06
CA ALA A 348 34.87 -5.45 -5.01
C ALA A 348 34.43 -5.97 -3.64
N ILE A 349 33.21 -6.51 -3.55
CA ILE A 349 32.71 -7.14 -2.32
C ILE A 349 33.56 -8.35 -1.93
N LYS A 350 33.94 -9.20 -2.89
CA LYS A 350 34.86 -10.32 -2.63
C LYS A 350 36.14 -9.87 -1.90
N ASN A 351 36.71 -8.74 -2.32
CA ASN A 351 37.97 -8.25 -1.77
C ASN A 351 37.81 -7.47 -0.46
N VAL A 352 36.70 -6.77 -0.23
CA VAL A 352 36.54 -5.91 0.96
C VAL A 352 35.77 -6.59 2.09
N PHE A 353 34.70 -7.33 1.76
CA PHE A 353 33.78 -7.90 2.74
C PHE A 353 34.28 -9.23 3.28
N PHE A 354 34.61 -10.18 2.40
CA PHE A 354 34.95 -11.55 2.81
C PHE A 354 36.35 -11.72 3.39
N ARG A 355 37.24 -10.75 3.18
CA ARG A 355 38.55 -10.69 3.86
C ARG A 355 38.43 -10.41 5.36
N GLN A 356 37.27 -9.95 5.84
CA GLN A 356 36.99 -9.75 7.26
C GLN A 356 36.58 -11.06 7.98
N HIS A 357 36.93 -12.22 7.43
CA HIS A 357 36.55 -13.55 7.93
C HIS A 357 35.04 -13.73 8.18
N ILE A 358 34.22 -13.16 7.29
CA ILE A 358 32.77 -13.36 7.29
C ILE A 358 32.45 -14.70 6.63
N ASN A 359 31.63 -15.50 7.30
CA ASN A 359 31.32 -16.90 6.98
C ASN A 359 29.91 -17.10 6.39
N SER A 360 29.12 -16.03 6.34
CA SER A 360 27.75 -15.97 5.79
C SER A 360 27.72 -15.12 4.52
N PRO A 361 26.72 -15.32 3.62
CA PRO A 361 26.68 -14.64 2.32
C PRO A 361 26.42 -13.14 2.47
N PHE A 362 26.71 -12.33 1.45
CA PHE A 362 26.42 -10.89 1.49
C PHE A 362 24.91 -10.67 1.36
N CYS A 363 24.21 -10.53 2.48
CA CYS A 363 22.77 -10.29 2.56
C CYS A 363 22.43 -9.57 3.87
N ALA A 364 21.21 -9.06 3.99
CA ALA A 364 20.74 -8.34 5.18
C ALA A 364 20.94 -9.15 6.48
N MET A 365 20.73 -10.47 6.45
CA MET A 365 20.91 -11.32 7.63
C MET A 365 22.34 -11.35 8.15
N THR A 366 23.35 -11.22 7.29
CA THR A 366 24.75 -11.15 7.72
C THR A 366 25.03 -9.84 8.46
N PHE A 367 24.41 -8.73 8.03
CA PHE A 367 24.48 -7.47 8.75
C PHE A 367 23.73 -7.54 10.09
N VAL A 368 22.63 -8.29 10.17
CA VAL A 368 21.91 -8.58 11.43
C VAL A 368 22.83 -9.37 12.38
N GLU A 369 23.48 -10.43 11.91
CA GLU A 369 24.38 -11.25 12.71
C GLU A 369 25.55 -10.45 13.27
N ASN A 370 26.19 -9.65 12.41
CA ASN A 370 27.31 -8.81 12.83
C ASN A 370 26.87 -7.78 13.86
N HIS A 371 25.68 -7.17 13.70
CA HIS A 371 25.13 -6.29 14.71
C HIS A 371 24.91 -7.00 16.05
N ILE A 372 24.28 -8.17 16.04
CA ILE A 372 24.01 -8.96 17.25
C ILE A 372 25.28 -9.36 18.00
N LYS A 373 26.38 -9.68 17.28
CA LYS A 373 27.66 -10.02 17.91
C LYS A 373 28.20 -8.90 18.81
N HIS A 374 27.86 -7.65 18.52
CA HIS A 374 28.30 -6.48 19.30
C HIS A 374 27.31 -6.06 20.40
N LEU A 375 26.15 -6.72 20.53
CA LEU A 375 25.16 -6.39 21.55
C LEU A 375 25.51 -6.99 22.91
N ASN A 376 25.30 -6.22 23.98
CA ASN A 376 25.36 -6.74 25.34
C ASN A 376 24.07 -7.51 25.65
N LYS A 377 24.15 -8.85 25.60
CA LYS A 377 23.01 -9.75 25.80
C LYS A 377 22.31 -9.58 27.16
N ALA A 378 22.99 -9.06 28.17
CA ALA A 378 22.42 -8.83 29.50
C ALA A 378 21.64 -7.51 29.62
N LYS A 379 21.76 -6.60 28.64
CA LYS A 379 21.14 -5.26 28.67
C LYS A 379 20.37 -4.92 27.39
N MET A 380 19.83 -5.93 26.71
CA MET A 380 19.10 -5.71 25.45
C MET A 380 17.75 -5.03 25.69
N SER A 381 17.46 -4.02 24.89
CA SER A 381 16.12 -3.43 24.76
C SER A 381 15.12 -4.43 24.15
N ASN A 382 13.83 -4.09 24.21
CA ASN A 382 12.77 -4.91 23.59
C ASN A 382 12.99 -5.09 22.08
N ASN A 383 13.41 -4.03 21.37
CA ASN A 383 13.66 -4.10 19.93
C ASN A 383 14.87 -4.99 19.60
N GLU A 384 15.97 -4.84 20.35
CA GLU A 384 17.16 -5.69 20.19
C GLU A 384 16.85 -7.16 20.49
N SER A 385 16.00 -7.43 21.49
CA SER A 385 15.55 -8.79 21.82
C SER A 385 14.73 -9.42 20.68
N ILE A 386 13.87 -8.65 20.01
CA ILE A 386 13.11 -9.11 18.84
C ILE A 386 14.08 -9.49 17.70
N VAL A 387 15.04 -8.62 17.39
CA VAL A 387 16.05 -8.85 16.34
C VAL A 387 16.91 -10.08 16.68
N TYR A 388 17.36 -10.20 17.94
CA TYR A 388 18.12 -11.35 18.43
C TYR A 388 17.36 -12.66 18.24
N ASN A 389 16.11 -12.73 18.73
CA ASN A 389 15.27 -13.92 18.63
C ASN A 389 14.93 -14.27 17.18
N TYR A 390 14.82 -13.26 16.32
CA TYR A 390 14.64 -13.45 14.88
C TYR A 390 15.87 -14.10 14.24
N ALA A 391 17.08 -13.58 14.49
CA ALA A 391 18.31 -14.17 13.98
C ALA A 391 18.55 -15.59 14.49
N GLN A 392 18.30 -15.87 15.77
CA GLN A 392 18.43 -17.23 16.31
C GLN A 392 17.52 -18.23 15.61
N ARG A 393 16.31 -17.81 15.19
CA ARG A 393 15.42 -18.65 14.39
C ARG A 393 15.93 -18.83 12.97
N TYR A 394 16.41 -17.76 12.34
CA TYR A 394 16.97 -17.81 10.99
C TYR A 394 18.20 -18.73 10.91
N ASN A 395 19.09 -18.71 11.90
CA ASN A 395 20.31 -19.52 11.92
C ASN A 395 20.06 -21.02 11.86
N LYS A 396 18.87 -21.48 12.29
CA LYS A 396 18.47 -22.89 12.17
C LYS A 396 18.22 -23.34 10.72
N SER A 397 18.04 -22.38 9.81
CA SER A 397 17.83 -22.66 8.38
C SER A 397 19.14 -22.78 7.58
N TYR A 398 20.29 -22.57 8.22
CA TYR A 398 21.58 -22.66 7.55
C TYR A 398 21.97 -24.09 7.19
N LYS A 399 22.51 -24.21 5.98
CA LYS A 399 23.23 -25.37 5.48
C LYS A 399 24.71 -25.16 5.76
N ASN A 400 25.28 -25.98 6.64
CA ASN A 400 26.64 -25.79 7.11
C ASN A 400 27.62 -26.54 6.20
N TYR A 401 28.62 -25.84 5.69
CA TYR A 401 29.73 -26.37 4.91
C TYR A 401 31.03 -26.18 5.69
N VAL A 402 32.02 -27.01 5.39
CA VAL A 402 33.36 -26.88 5.98
C VAL A 402 34.41 -26.73 4.90
N ILE A 403 35.36 -25.84 5.14
CA ILE A 403 36.62 -25.76 4.39
C ILE A 403 37.76 -25.96 5.40
N PHE A 404 38.56 -27.00 5.18
CA PHE A 404 39.84 -27.17 5.86
C PHE A 404 40.96 -26.77 4.89
N CYS A 405 41.62 -25.66 5.18
CA CYS A 405 42.69 -25.13 4.33
C CYS A 405 43.67 -24.27 5.13
N GLU A 406 44.89 -24.15 4.62
CA GLU A 406 45.93 -23.25 5.16
C GLU A 406 46.18 -22.04 4.24
N ASN A 407 45.60 -22.04 3.03
CA ASN A 407 45.78 -21.02 2.01
C ASN A 407 44.57 -20.07 1.94
N GLU A 408 44.79 -18.79 2.20
CA GLU A 408 43.73 -17.75 2.20
C GLU A 408 43.07 -17.55 0.82
N ALA A 409 43.82 -17.69 -0.28
CA ALA A 409 43.26 -17.54 -1.62
C ALA A 409 42.33 -18.71 -1.97
N PHE A 410 42.74 -19.94 -1.60
CA PHE A 410 41.90 -21.14 -1.72
C PHE A 410 40.63 -20.99 -0.88
N GLU A 411 40.77 -20.55 0.37
CA GLU A 411 39.64 -20.29 1.28
C GLU A 411 38.65 -19.33 0.63
N LEU A 412 39.13 -18.16 0.21
CA LEU A 412 38.27 -17.08 -0.28
C LEU A 412 37.51 -17.49 -1.53
N ASP A 413 38.18 -18.13 -2.50
CA ASP A 413 37.57 -18.55 -3.76
C ASP A 413 36.49 -19.61 -3.54
N LEU A 414 36.78 -20.63 -2.74
CA LEU A 414 35.83 -21.70 -2.47
C LEU A 414 34.67 -21.22 -1.58
N LYS A 415 34.95 -20.40 -0.56
CA LYS A 415 33.94 -19.81 0.32
C LYS A 415 32.93 -18.99 -0.48
N VAL A 416 33.39 -18.08 -1.34
CA VAL A 416 32.50 -17.28 -2.19
C VAL A 416 31.70 -18.17 -3.13
N LYS A 417 32.31 -19.21 -3.72
CA LYS A 417 31.60 -20.14 -4.61
C LYS A 417 30.47 -20.90 -3.90
N ILE A 418 30.69 -21.33 -2.65
CA ILE A 418 29.65 -21.98 -1.84
C ILE A 418 28.54 -20.98 -1.48
N LEU A 419 28.91 -19.78 -1.02
CA LEU A 419 27.95 -18.75 -0.58
C LEU A 419 27.15 -18.14 -1.74
N ALA A 420 27.67 -18.18 -2.96
CA ALA A 420 26.96 -17.78 -4.18
C ALA A 420 25.91 -18.81 -4.64
N LYS A 421 25.96 -20.05 -4.15
CA LYS A 421 25.01 -21.10 -4.56
C LYS A 421 23.64 -20.95 -3.90
N ALA A 422 23.62 -20.55 -2.63
CA ALA A 422 22.37 -20.31 -1.90
C ALA A 422 22.58 -19.36 -0.71
N LYS A 423 21.60 -18.48 -0.46
CA LYS A 423 21.62 -17.48 0.62
C LYS A 423 21.60 -18.06 2.03
N ASN A 424 21.22 -19.34 2.18
CA ASN A 424 21.24 -20.04 3.46
C ASN A 424 22.46 -20.97 3.61
N ASN A 425 23.50 -20.84 2.79
CA ASN A 425 24.75 -21.54 3.03
C ASN A 425 25.58 -20.79 4.08
N TYR A 426 26.23 -21.54 4.97
CA TYR A 426 27.17 -21.01 5.96
C TYR A 426 28.46 -21.82 5.90
N VAL A 427 29.61 -21.15 5.88
CA VAL A 427 30.92 -21.79 5.68
C VAL A 427 31.76 -21.68 6.93
N TYR A 428 32.07 -22.83 7.55
CA TYR A 428 33.07 -22.92 8.61
C TYR A 428 34.44 -23.14 7.99
N VAL A 429 35.42 -22.32 8.37
CA VAL A 429 36.81 -22.47 7.93
C VAL A 429 37.65 -22.89 9.13
N PHE A 430 38.47 -23.92 8.94
CA PHE A 430 39.42 -24.39 9.94
C PHE A 430 40.82 -24.50 9.34
N GLN A 431 41.81 -24.02 10.10
CA GLN A 431 43.23 -24.13 9.78
C GLN A 431 43.95 -25.14 10.69
N LYS A 432 43.31 -25.53 11.80
CA LYS A 432 43.87 -26.43 12.81
C LYS A 432 43.03 -27.69 12.94
N GLU A 433 43.70 -28.84 13.02
CA GLU A 433 43.04 -30.15 13.09
C GLU A 433 42.12 -30.28 14.30
N ILE A 434 42.55 -29.80 15.46
CA ILE A 434 41.80 -29.89 16.72
C ILE A 434 40.44 -29.18 16.62
N GLU A 435 40.43 -27.99 16.00
CA GLU A 435 39.21 -27.20 15.81
C GLU A 435 38.25 -27.88 14.84
N PHE A 436 38.79 -28.38 13.73
CA PHE A 436 38.05 -29.16 12.74
C PHE A 436 37.43 -30.43 13.37
N PHE A 437 38.23 -31.23 14.09
CA PHE A 437 37.77 -32.46 14.76
C PHE A 437 36.70 -32.17 15.81
N THR A 438 36.82 -31.07 16.55
CA THR A 438 35.81 -30.65 17.50
C THR A 438 34.50 -30.29 16.79
N ALA A 439 34.58 -29.61 15.65
CA ALA A 439 33.41 -29.17 14.90
C ALA A 439 32.67 -30.34 14.23
N VAL A 440 33.37 -31.24 13.52
CA VAL A 440 32.76 -32.43 12.87
C VAL A 440 32.11 -33.38 13.86
N ASN A 441 32.56 -33.42 15.11
CA ASN A 441 31.91 -34.24 16.13
C ASN A 441 30.71 -33.56 16.81
N LYS A 442 30.58 -32.23 16.72
CA LYS A 442 29.48 -31.48 17.32
C LYS A 442 28.36 -31.12 16.34
N MET A 443 28.69 -30.88 15.07
CA MET A 443 27.78 -30.34 14.07
C MET A 443 27.69 -31.27 12.85
N LYS A 444 26.53 -31.27 12.17
CA LYS A 444 26.34 -31.94 10.89
C LYS A 444 26.62 -30.96 9.76
N PHE A 445 27.33 -31.41 8.74
CA PHE A 445 27.71 -30.65 7.56
C PHE A 445 27.13 -31.28 6.29
N GLU A 446 26.84 -30.43 5.31
CA GLU A 446 26.38 -30.85 3.98
C GLU A 446 27.54 -31.44 3.16
N ILE A 447 28.63 -30.70 3.06
CA ILE A 447 29.86 -31.10 2.37
C ILE A 447 31.07 -30.55 3.13
N CYS A 448 32.10 -31.38 3.27
CA CYS A 448 33.39 -31.00 3.83
C CYS A 448 34.43 -30.95 2.72
N PHE A 449 35.01 -29.78 2.49
CA PHE A 449 36.10 -29.56 1.54
C PHE A 449 37.43 -29.53 2.27
N ILE A 450 38.42 -30.24 1.73
CA ILE A 450 39.77 -30.31 2.28
C ILE A 450 40.73 -29.89 1.16
N ASP A 451 41.58 -28.93 1.45
CA ASP A 451 42.69 -28.57 0.57
C ASP A 451 43.64 -29.76 0.44
N SER A 452 43.98 -30.13 -0.79
CA SER A 452 44.91 -31.23 -1.06
C SER A 452 46.38 -30.83 -0.93
N GLU A 453 46.66 -29.52 -0.85
CA GLU A 453 48.00 -28.93 -0.84
C GLU A 453 48.32 -28.27 0.53
N LEU A 454 47.86 -28.91 1.61
CA LEU A 454 48.20 -28.52 2.98
C LEU A 454 49.71 -28.61 3.22
N ARG A 455 50.27 -27.64 3.97
CA ARG A 455 51.70 -27.56 4.29
C ARG A 455 52.00 -28.13 5.68
N LEU A 456 51.09 -27.95 6.64
CA LEU A 456 51.30 -28.31 8.04
C LEU A 456 50.59 -29.62 8.42
N SER A 457 49.46 -29.93 7.77
CA SER A 457 48.65 -31.12 8.04
C SER A 457 48.65 -32.11 6.88
N ASN A 458 48.39 -33.39 7.14
CA ASN A 458 48.23 -34.41 6.10
C ASN A 458 46.76 -34.49 5.64
N PRO A 459 46.43 -34.13 4.39
CA PRO A 459 45.04 -34.11 3.91
C PRO A 459 44.30 -35.45 4.05
N LYS A 460 45.01 -36.58 3.94
CA LYS A 460 44.41 -37.91 4.08
C LYS A 460 44.00 -38.22 5.52
N GLU A 461 44.74 -37.71 6.50
CA GLU A 461 44.44 -37.89 7.91
C GLU A 461 43.24 -37.06 8.33
N ILE A 462 43.16 -35.82 7.85
CA ILE A 462 41.99 -34.94 8.02
C ILE A 462 40.74 -35.61 7.45
N LEU A 463 40.85 -36.18 6.24
CA LEU A 463 39.76 -36.91 5.59
C LEU A 463 39.30 -38.12 6.43
N LYS A 464 40.24 -38.96 6.86
CA LYS A 464 39.94 -40.16 7.65
C LYS A 464 39.28 -39.82 9.00
N ALA A 465 39.75 -38.76 9.65
CA ALA A 465 39.18 -38.28 10.89
C ALA A 465 37.77 -37.67 10.69
N GLY A 466 37.53 -37.00 9.56
CA GLY A 466 36.19 -36.54 9.18
C GLY A 466 35.19 -37.68 8.97
N VAL A 467 35.55 -38.67 8.15
CA VAL A 467 34.70 -39.82 7.81
C VAL A 467 34.41 -40.70 9.04
N SER A 468 35.34 -40.79 9.99
CA SER A 468 35.14 -41.56 11.23
C SER A 468 34.19 -40.88 12.23
N SER A 469 33.79 -39.62 12.00
CA SER A 469 32.87 -38.91 12.88
C SER A 469 31.46 -39.50 12.87
N LYS A 470 30.91 -39.74 14.07
CA LYS A 470 29.55 -40.28 14.22
C LYS A 470 28.45 -39.41 13.60
N ARG A 471 28.63 -38.08 13.58
CA ARG A 471 27.61 -37.14 13.10
C ARG A 471 27.67 -36.89 11.58
N ASN A 472 28.80 -37.17 10.94
CA ASN A 472 29.07 -36.87 9.53
C ASN A 472 29.45 -38.11 8.71
N LYS A 473 29.03 -39.31 9.14
CA LYS A 473 29.35 -40.57 8.45
C LYS A 473 28.91 -40.59 6.98
N ASP A 474 27.77 -39.97 6.71
CA ASP A 474 27.16 -39.90 5.37
C ASP A 474 27.47 -38.59 4.63
N THR A 475 28.25 -37.69 5.24
CA THR A 475 28.62 -36.41 4.65
C THR A 475 29.64 -36.61 3.54
N LYS A 476 29.48 -35.92 2.41
CA LYS A 476 30.45 -35.97 1.32
C LYS A 476 31.72 -35.21 1.72
N PHE A 477 32.87 -35.87 1.63
CA PHE A 477 34.18 -35.22 1.77
C PHE A 477 34.84 -35.10 0.40
N MET A 478 35.33 -33.91 0.07
CA MET A 478 35.97 -33.62 -1.21
C MET A 478 37.37 -33.07 -0.98
N LEU A 479 38.35 -33.74 -1.56
CA LEU A 479 39.75 -33.29 -1.61
C LEU A 479 39.94 -32.47 -2.89
N LEU A 480 40.35 -31.21 -2.78
CA LEU A 480 40.41 -30.26 -3.89
C LEU A 480 41.77 -29.56 -4.00
N LYS A 481 42.19 -29.25 -5.21
CA LYS A 481 43.24 -28.27 -5.51
C LYS A 481 42.64 -26.92 -5.87
N ALA A 482 43.46 -25.87 -5.83
CA ALA A 482 43.05 -24.53 -6.27
C ALA A 482 42.53 -24.51 -7.73
N SER A 483 43.10 -25.32 -8.62
CA SER A 483 42.62 -25.48 -10.01
C SER A 483 41.18 -25.99 -10.11
N ASP A 484 40.76 -26.83 -9.15
CA ASP A 484 39.51 -27.56 -9.21
C ASP A 484 38.32 -26.69 -8.81
N ILE A 485 38.57 -25.62 -8.04
CA ILE A 485 37.52 -24.69 -7.58
C ILE A 485 36.78 -24.09 -8.77
N LYS A 486 37.46 -23.74 -9.86
CA LYS A 486 36.81 -23.11 -11.03
C LYS A 486 35.78 -24.03 -11.68
N ASN A 487 36.07 -25.32 -11.76
CA ASN A 487 35.21 -26.32 -12.42
C ASN A 487 34.24 -27.03 -11.46
N LEU A 488 34.34 -26.79 -10.15
CA LEU A 488 33.47 -27.40 -9.15
C LEU A 488 31.99 -27.08 -9.42
N THR A 489 31.17 -28.11 -9.57
CA THR A 489 29.70 -27.97 -9.66
C THR A 489 29.11 -28.39 -8.32
N LEU A 490 28.47 -27.43 -7.63
CA LEU A 490 27.85 -27.59 -6.31
C LEU A 490 26.35 -27.83 -6.42
#